data_AF-A0A0C2WCL9-F1
#
_entry.id   AF-A0A0C2WCL9-F1
#
_cell.length_a   1.000
_cell.length_b   1.000
_cell.length_c   1.000
_cell.angle_alpha   90.00
_cell.angle_beta   90.00
_cell.angle_gamma   90.00
#
_symmetry.space_group_name_H-M   'P 1'
#
loop_
_entity.id
_entity.type
_entity.pdbx_description
1 polymer ?
#
loop_
_entity_poly.entity_id
_entity_poly.type
_entity_poly.pdbx_seq_one_letter_code
_entity_poly.pdbx_strand_id
1 'polypeptide(L)' 'CWGHSKRVYRQYPPSSKEADLKMNVLAALESVPLVTMRRYARRSCRFIDAYAHGLNSKQAAWASRRYCG' A
#
# COMPACT_ATOMS: atom_id res chain seq x y z
N CYS A 1 -1.72 -1.03 -0.64
CA CYS A 1 -2.30 -1.16 -2.01
C CYS A 1 -2.79 0.18 -2.53
N TRP A 2 -3.68 0.88 -1.81
CA TRP A 2 -4.25 2.16 -2.23
C TRP A 2 -3.23 3.23 -2.65
N GLY A 3 -2.11 3.39 -1.92
CA GLY A 3 -1.06 4.36 -2.30
C GLY A 3 -0.45 4.11 -3.68
N HIS A 4 -0.26 2.84 -4.06
CA HIS A 4 0.25 2.46 -5.39
C HIS A 4 -0.77 2.80 -6.46
N SER A 5 -2.03 2.36 -6.27
CA SER A 5 -3.14 2.65 -7.18
C SER A 5 -3.33 4.16 -7.36
N LYS A 6 -3.31 4.97 -6.29
CA LYS A 6 -3.37 6.44 -6.40
C LYS A 6 -2.22 7.03 -7.21
N ARG A 7 -0.99 6.51 -7.06
CA ARG A 7 0.16 6.98 -7.86
C ARG A 7 -0.05 6.68 -9.34
N VAL A 8 -0.57 5.49 -9.67
CA VAL A 8 -0.89 5.11 -11.06
C VAL A 8 -2.03 5.97 -11.59
N TYR A 9 -3.09 6.16 -10.81
CA TYR A 9 -4.24 6.96 -11.19
C TYR A 9 -3.84 8.39 -11.60
N ARG A 10 -2.92 9.01 -10.85
CA ARG A 10 -2.39 10.36 -11.13
C ARG A 10 -1.57 10.47 -12.41
N GLN A 11 -1.22 9.36 -13.05
CA GLN A 11 -0.50 9.35 -14.33
C GLN A 11 -1.45 9.31 -15.53
N TYR A 12 -2.75 9.01 -15.33
CA TYR A 12 -3.74 9.11 -16.39
C TYR A 12 -4.02 10.57 -16.77
N PRO A 13 -4.41 10.84 -18.02
CA PRO A 13 -4.80 12.18 -18.44
C PRO A 13 -6.02 12.65 -17.62
N PRO A 14 -6.13 13.97 -17.34
CA PRO A 14 -7.32 14.52 -16.71
C PRO A 14 -8.54 14.33 -17.63
N SER A 15 -9.66 13.90 -17.05
CA SER A 15 -10.95 13.82 -17.75
C SER A 15 -12.05 14.45 -16.88
N SER A 16 -13.01 15.10 -17.53
CA SER A 16 -14.24 15.60 -16.90
C SER A 16 -15.38 14.58 -16.95
N LYS A 17 -15.23 13.48 -17.69
CA LYS A 17 -16.26 12.45 -17.84
C LYS A 17 -16.14 11.42 -16.73
N GLU A 18 -17.22 11.20 -16.00
CA GLU A 18 -17.27 10.22 -14.91
C GLU A 18 -16.93 8.81 -15.39
N ALA A 19 -17.34 8.43 -16.60
CA ALA A 19 -17.04 7.12 -17.18
C ALA A 19 -15.52 6.88 -17.31
N ASP A 20 -14.77 7.86 -17.81
CA ASP A 20 -13.31 7.77 -17.95
C ASP A 20 -12.65 7.70 -16.57
N LEU A 21 -13.13 8.49 -15.61
CA LEU A 21 -12.61 8.46 -14.23
C LEU A 21 -12.81 7.10 -13.58
N LYS A 22 -13.99 6.48 -13.75
CA LYS A 22 -14.29 5.13 -13.25
C LYS A 22 -13.36 4.09 -13.88
N MET A 23 -13.19 4.12 -15.20
CA MET A 23 -12.29 3.19 -15.90
C MET A 23 -10.84 3.37 -15.44
N ASN A 24 -10.38 4.61 -15.28
CA ASN A 24 -9.03 4.91 -14.81
C ASN A 24 -8.81 4.42 -13.36
N VAL A 25 -9.81 4.54 -12.47
CA VAL A 25 -9.73 4.02 -11.11
C VAL A 25 -9.65 2.48 -11.12
N LEU A 26 -10.49 1.80 -11.90
CA LEU A 26 -10.46 0.34 -12.01
C LEU A 26 -9.10 -0.15 -12.54
N ALA A 27 -8.63 0.43 -13.65
CA ALA A 27 -7.33 0.10 -14.21
C ALA A 27 -6.18 0.40 -13.23
N ALA A 28 -6.25 1.50 -12.48
CA ALA A 28 -5.26 1.81 -11.44
C ALA A 28 -5.28 0.79 -10.29
N LEU A 29 -6.45 0.27 -9.90
CA LEU A 29 -6.57 -0.75 -8.86
C LEU A 29 -6.01 -2.10 -9.34
N GLU A 30 -6.33 -2.50 -10.57
CA GLU A 30 -5.84 -3.74 -11.18
C GLU A 30 -4.32 -3.72 -11.43
N SER A 31 -3.74 -2.54 -11.67
CA SER A 31 -2.30 -2.39 -11.90
C SER A 31 -1.42 -2.79 -10.70
N VAL A 32 -1.98 -2.90 -9.49
CA VAL A 32 -1.21 -3.20 -8.28
C VAL A 32 -0.67 -4.64 -8.34
N PRO A 33 0.66 -4.87 -8.41
CA PRO A 33 1.18 -6.24 -8.51
C PRO A 33 0.91 -7.04 -7.24
N LEU A 34 0.62 -8.34 -7.38
CA LEU A 34 0.38 -9.25 -6.25
C LEU A 34 1.56 -9.27 -5.26
N VAL A 35 2.80 -9.22 -5.76
CA VAL A 35 4.01 -9.09 -4.92
C VAL A 35 3.95 -7.85 -4.03
N THR A 36 3.48 -6.73 -4.55
CA THR A 36 3.37 -5.48 -3.81
C THR A 36 2.30 -5.61 -2.72
N MET A 37 1.16 -6.24 -3.01
CA MET A 37 0.13 -6.54 -2.00
C MET A 37 0.68 -7.40 -0.86
N ARG A 38 1.39 -8.49 -1.20
CA ARG A 38 2.03 -9.38 -0.23
C ARG A 38 3.07 -8.65 0.62
N ARG A 39 3.87 -7.76 0.04
CA ARG A 39 4.84 -6.93 0.77
C ARG A 39 4.14 -6.00 1.77
N TYR A 40 3.03 -5.37 1.37
CA TYR A 40 2.25 -4.53 2.28
C TYR A 40 1.65 -5.34 3.44
N ALA A 41 1.05 -6.50 3.15
CA ALA A 41 0.50 -7.38 4.18
C ALA A 41 1.59 -7.83 5.16
N ARG A 42 2.73 -8.31 4.66
CA ARG A 42 3.88 -8.71 5.50
C ARG A 42 4.36 -7.56 6.38
N ARG A 43 4.46 -6.34 5.84
CA ARG A 43 4.84 -5.16 6.62
C ARG A 43 3.85 -4.92 7.74
N SER A 44 2.54 -4.95 7.46
CA SER A 44 1.51 -4.78 8.50
C SER A 44 1.60 -5.86 9.57
N CYS A 45 1.80 -7.13 9.21
CA CYS A 45 1.98 -8.22 10.17
C CYS A 45 3.15 -7.96 11.12
N ARG A 46 4.29 -7.43 10.65
CA ARG A 46 5.43 -7.07 11.51
C ARG A 46 5.07 -5.98 12.54
N PHE A 47 4.25 -5.01 12.15
CA PHE A 47 3.77 -3.99 13.09
C PHE A 47 2.77 -4.56 14.10
N ILE A 48 1.85 -5.40 13.64
CA ILE A 48 0.87 -6.08 14.51
C ILE A 48 1.60 -6.95 15.55
N ASP A 49 2.57 -7.74 15.12
CA ASP A 49 3.41 -8.56 15.99
C ASP A 49 4.19 -7.71 17.01
N ALA A 50 4.80 -6.61 16.56
CA ALA A 50 5.49 -5.70 17.46
C ALA A 50 4.54 -5.10 18.53
N TYR A 51 3.33 -4.71 18.14
CA TYR A 51 2.32 -4.21 19.07
C TYR A 51 1.83 -5.30 20.04
N ALA A 52 1.70 -6.54 19.58
CA ALA A 52 1.35 -7.68 20.43
C ALA A 52 2.40 -7.92 21.54
N HIS A 53 3.67 -7.59 21.27
CA HIS A 53 4.77 -7.63 22.23
C HIS A 53 4.94 -6.34 23.04
N GLY A 54 3.99 -5.41 22.97
CA GLY A 54 3.99 -4.17 23.77
C GLY A 54 4.93 -3.06 23.26
N LEU A 55 5.47 -3.19 22.04
CA LEU A 55 6.32 -2.14 21.46
C LEU A 55 5.48 -0.94 21.05
N ASN A 56 5.96 0.28 21.30
CA ASN A 56 5.31 1.48 20.80
C ASN A 56 5.58 1.71 19.30
N SER A 57 4.93 2.70 18.69
CA SER A 57 5.04 2.99 17.25
C SER A 57 6.48 3.25 16.77
N LYS A 58 7.30 3.95 17.57
CA LYS A 58 8.71 4.23 17.25
C LYS A 58 9.54 2.95 17.31
N GLN A 59 9.33 2.12 18.34
CA GLN A 59 10.01 0.84 18.52
C GLN A 59 9.60 -0.17 17.46
N ALA A 60 8.31 -0.29 17.14
CA ALA A 60 7.80 -1.13 16.06
C ALA A 60 8.38 -0.72 14.70
N ALA A 61 8.45 0.59 14.42
CA ALA A 61 9.09 1.10 13.21
C ALA A 61 10.60 0.82 13.17
N TRP A 62 11.29 0.87 14.31
CA TRP A 62 12.70 0.50 14.41
C TRP A 62 12.90 -1.02 14.21
N ALA A 63 12.15 -1.86 14.92
CA ALA A 63 12.22 -3.32 14.83
C ALA A 63 11.88 -3.81 13.41
N SER A 64 10.83 -3.25 12.80
CA SER A 64 10.43 -3.59 11.43
C SER A 64 11.49 -3.25 10.40
N ARG A 65 12.40 -2.30 10.68
CA ARG A 65 13.55 -1.92 9.85
C ARG A 65 14.80 -2.75 10.18
N ARG A 66 15.04 -3.03 11.46
CA ARG A 66 16.24 -3.73 11.93
C ARG A 66 16.23 -5.21 11.55
N TYR A 67 15.06 -5.85 11.57
CA TYR A 67 14.90 -7.28 11.34
C TYR A 67 14.23 -7.60 9.99
N CYS A 68 14.53 -6.80 8.95
CA CYS A 68 14.13 -7.11 7.58
C CYS A 68 15.00 -8.22 7.00
N GLY A 69 14.57 -9.48 7.13
CA GLY A 69 14.83 -10.48 6.08
C GLY A 69 13.99 -10.18 4.85
#